data_AF-A0A2G2V7M6-F1
#
_entry.id   AF-A0A2G2V7M6-F1
#
_cell.length_a   1.000
_cell.length_b   1.000
_cell.length_c   1.000
_cell.angle_alpha   90.00
_cell.angle_beta   90.00
_cell.angle_gamma   90.00
#
_symmetry.space_group_name_H-M   'P 1'
#
loop_
_entity.id
_entity.type
_entity.pdbx_description
1 polymer ?
#
loop_
_entity_poly.entity_id
_entity_poly.type
_entity_poly.pdbx_seq_one_letter_code
_entity_poly.pdbx_strand_id
1 'polypeptide(L)'
;MGSPVYGKLGHPQADGKPPCRVEGKLSKSFVEEIACGAYHVAVLTSRTEFYTWGKGANGRLGHGNTDDRNSPTLMEALKDKQVKSIACGTNFTAAICLHKWASGVDQSMCSGCRLPFNFKKKRHNCYNCGLVFVVHVAAKNL
;
A
#
# COMPACT_ATOMS: atom_id res chain seq x y z
N MET A 1 22.96 14.62 -0.54
CA MET A 1 22.85 14.08 0.83
C MET A 1 21.38 13.88 1.14
N GLY A 2 20.98 12.67 1.55
CA GLY A 2 19.61 12.35 1.95
C GLY A 2 19.33 12.70 3.42
N SER A 3 18.07 12.71 3.81
CA SER A 3 17.66 13.01 5.20
C SER A 3 17.15 11.75 5.89
N PRO A 4 17.71 11.36 7.06
CA PRO A 4 17.28 10.16 7.81
C PRO A 4 15.97 10.36 8.58
N VAL A 5 15.38 11.55 8.54
CA VAL A 5 14.18 11.90 9.31
C VAL A 5 13.02 10.97 8.94
N TYR A 6 12.32 10.47 9.95
CA TYR A 6 11.25 9.45 9.84
C TYR A 6 11.69 8.13 9.20
N GLY A 7 13.01 7.89 9.05
CA GLY A 7 13.53 6.67 8.46
C GLY A 7 13.26 6.52 6.96
N LYS A 8 12.97 7.61 6.25
CA LYS A 8 12.65 7.61 4.81
C LYS A 8 13.77 7.11 3.90
N LEU A 9 14.99 6.95 4.43
CA LEU A 9 16.10 6.30 3.72
C LEU A 9 15.92 4.78 3.58
N GLY A 10 15.05 4.16 4.40
CA GLY A 10 14.76 2.72 4.33
C GLY A 10 15.88 1.83 4.86
N HIS A 11 16.95 2.41 5.41
CA HIS A 11 18.03 1.69 6.09
C HIS A 11 18.24 2.34 7.48
N PRO A 12 18.00 1.62 8.59
CA PRO A 12 18.01 2.19 9.94
C PRO A 12 19.33 2.85 10.36
N GLN A 13 20.45 2.44 9.77
CA GLN A 13 21.79 2.93 10.12
C GLN A 13 22.31 3.99 9.13
N ALA A 14 21.53 4.38 8.12
CA ALA A 14 21.99 5.31 7.09
C ALA A 14 22.01 6.74 7.63
N ASP A 15 23.14 7.41 7.49
CA ASP A 15 23.32 8.83 7.88
C ASP A 15 22.97 9.81 6.75
N GLY A 16 22.62 9.28 5.57
CA GLY A 16 22.25 10.06 4.38
C GLY A 16 23.44 10.65 3.63
N LYS A 17 24.70 10.39 4.04
CA LYS A 17 25.89 10.93 3.39
C LYS A 17 26.22 10.19 2.10
N PRO A 18 26.67 8.92 2.13
CA PRO A 18 26.78 8.12 0.91
C PRO A 18 25.42 7.49 0.54
N PRO A 19 25.23 7.14 -0.73
CA PRO A 19 24.16 6.21 -1.13
C PRO A 19 24.30 4.90 -0.36
N CYS A 20 23.21 4.43 0.24
CA CYS A 20 23.15 3.17 0.97
C CYS A 20 22.10 2.26 0.31
N ARG A 21 22.42 0.97 0.16
CA ARG A 21 21.49 -0.02 -0.37
C ARG A 21 20.43 -0.33 0.68
N VAL A 22 19.17 -0.23 0.30
CA VAL A 22 18.04 -0.67 1.13
C VAL A 22 18.07 -2.19 1.27
N GLU A 23 17.98 -2.67 2.52
CA GLU A 23 18.12 -4.09 2.87
C GLU A 23 16.76 -4.81 2.97
N GLY A 24 16.80 -6.09 3.38
CA GLY A 24 15.61 -6.91 3.61
C GLY A 24 15.02 -7.52 2.34
N LYS A 25 13.71 -7.81 2.36
CA LYS A 25 13.02 -8.49 1.24
C LYS A 25 13.08 -7.69 -0.06
N LEU A 26 12.94 -6.36 0.03
CA LEU A 26 12.98 -5.47 -1.14
C LEU A 26 14.31 -5.57 -1.91
N SER A 27 15.42 -5.80 -1.21
CA SER A 27 16.75 -5.93 -1.82
C SER A 27 16.91 -7.13 -2.76
N LYS A 28 15.97 -8.09 -2.71
CA LYS A 28 15.93 -9.30 -3.55
C LYS A 28 14.83 -9.23 -4.63
N SER A 29 14.12 -8.12 -4.71
CA SER A 29 13.02 -7.90 -5.64
C SER A 29 13.44 -6.95 -6.75
N PHE A 30 12.88 -7.13 -7.95
CA PHE A 30 13.03 -6.16 -9.03
C PHE A 30 12.02 -5.02 -8.83
N VAL A 31 12.54 -3.81 -8.71
CA VAL A 31 11.73 -2.59 -8.55
C VAL A 31 11.24 -2.13 -9.92
N GLU A 32 9.93 -1.93 -10.06
CA GLU A 32 9.31 -1.41 -11.29
C GLU A 32 9.02 0.09 -11.18
N GLU A 33 8.55 0.54 -10.02
CA GLU A 33 8.18 1.94 -9.81
C GLU A 33 8.52 2.39 -8.39
N ILE A 34 8.92 3.66 -8.27
CA ILE A 34 9.19 4.33 -6.99
C ILE A 34 8.41 5.64 -6.99
N ALA A 35 7.71 5.91 -5.90
CA ALA A 35 7.06 7.19 -5.66
C ALA A 35 7.52 7.76 -4.30
N CYS A 36 7.76 9.07 -4.28
CA CYS A 36 8.27 9.78 -3.09
C CYS A 36 7.29 10.89 -2.70
N GLY A 37 6.86 10.90 -1.44
CA GLY A 37 6.20 12.06 -0.85
C GLY A 37 7.18 12.92 -0.04
N ALA A 38 6.65 13.87 0.75
CA ALA A 38 7.51 14.77 1.53
C ALA A 38 8.43 14.03 2.54
N TYR A 39 7.90 12.97 3.16
CA TYR A 39 8.57 12.22 4.24
C TYR A 39 8.36 10.71 4.17
N HIS A 40 7.93 10.17 3.03
CA HIS A 40 7.70 8.74 2.86
C HIS A 40 8.03 8.31 1.43
N VAL A 41 8.27 7.02 1.27
CA VAL A 41 8.61 6.38 0.01
C VAL A 41 7.68 5.19 -0.17
N ALA A 42 7.24 4.99 -1.41
CA ALA A 42 6.48 3.85 -1.85
C ALA A 42 7.20 3.17 -3.02
N VAL A 43 7.20 1.85 -3.04
CA VAL A 43 7.86 1.04 -4.07
C VAL A 43 6.94 -0.07 -4.54
N LEU A 44 6.83 -0.21 -5.85
CA LEU A 44 6.17 -1.32 -6.52
C LEU A 44 7.23 -2.24 -7.13
N THR A 45 7.12 -3.54 -6.86
CA THR A 45 7.99 -4.55 -7.46
C THR A 45 7.31 -5.27 -8.61
N SER A 46 8.09 -5.97 -9.44
CA SER A 46 7.57 -6.80 -10.55
C SER A 46 6.72 -7.99 -10.10
N ARG A 47 6.77 -8.32 -8.81
CA ARG A 47 5.87 -9.31 -8.19
C ARG A 47 4.57 -8.70 -7.71
N THR A 48 4.27 -7.46 -8.13
CA THR A 48 3.13 -6.65 -7.67
C THR A 48 3.10 -6.43 -6.16
N GLU A 49 4.24 -6.57 -5.50
CA GLU A 49 4.36 -6.30 -4.07
C GLU A 49 4.54 -4.80 -3.85
N PHE A 50 3.74 -4.25 -2.95
CA PHE A 50 3.76 -2.82 -2.62
C PHE A 50 4.39 -2.59 -1.25
N TYR A 51 5.52 -1.87 -1.22
CA TYR A 51 6.25 -1.54 0.00
C TYR A 51 6.12 -0.04 0.29
N THR A 52 5.98 0.31 1.57
CA THR A 52 6.06 1.72 1.99
C THR A 52 6.87 1.88 3.27
N TRP A 53 7.49 3.03 3.45
CA TRP A 53 8.19 3.42 4.68
C TRP A 53 8.36 4.93 4.78
N GLY A 54 8.80 5.42 5.95
CA GLY A 54 8.91 6.83 6.29
C GLY A 54 7.90 7.25 7.36
N LYS A 55 7.41 8.49 7.26
CA LYS A 55 6.42 9.06 8.18
C LYS A 55 5.06 8.37 8.05
N GLY A 56 4.50 7.91 9.17
CA GLY A 56 3.20 7.22 9.28
C GLY A 56 1.98 8.14 9.42
N ALA A 57 2.20 9.40 9.82
CA ALA A 57 1.11 10.36 10.09
C ALA A 57 0.08 10.44 8.96
N ASN A 58 -1.20 10.55 9.33
CA ASN A 58 -2.39 10.48 8.45
C ASN A 58 -2.62 9.11 7.79
N GLY A 59 -1.95 8.05 8.26
CA GLY A 59 -2.07 6.71 7.70
C GLY A 59 -1.48 6.61 6.29
N ARG A 60 -0.58 7.51 5.90
CA ARG A 60 -0.05 7.63 4.52
C ARG A 60 0.70 6.39 4.03
N LEU A 61 1.15 5.55 4.96
CA LEU A 61 1.81 4.28 4.65
C LEU A 61 0.82 3.13 4.42
N GLY A 62 -0.47 3.31 4.73
CA GLY A 62 -1.53 2.34 4.46
C GLY A 62 -1.41 1.00 5.21
N HIS A 63 -0.67 0.96 6.32
CA HIS A 63 -0.54 -0.23 7.18
C HIS A 63 -1.68 -0.38 8.22
N GLY A 64 -2.75 0.39 8.11
CA GLY A 64 -3.86 0.38 9.07
C GLY A 64 -3.57 1.09 10.40
N ASN A 65 -2.44 1.79 10.49
CA ASN A 65 -2.05 2.61 11.63
C ASN A 65 -1.29 3.87 11.16
N THR A 66 -0.84 4.70 12.10
CA THR A 66 -0.13 5.95 11.84
C THR A 66 1.35 5.91 12.23
N ASP A 67 1.90 4.71 12.45
CA ASP A 67 3.26 4.55 12.96
C ASP A 67 4.28 4.79 11.86
N ASP A 68 5.38 5.46 12.21
CA ASP A 68 6.52 5.62 11.31
C ASP A 68 7.19 4.26 11.07
N ARG A 69 7.76 4.08 9.87
CA ARG A 69 8.51 2.86 9.49
C ARG A 69 9.88 3.26 8.99
N ASN A 70 10.92 2.69 9.60
CA ASN A 70 12.32 2.99 9.27
C ASN A 70 12.92 2.10 8.18
N SER A 71 12.15 1.13 7.69
CA SER A 71 12.56 0.13 6.71
C SER A 71 11.37 -0.24 5.82
N PRO A 72 11.61 -0.66 4.57
CA PRO A 72 10.53 -1.04 3.66
C PRO A 72 9.63 -2.10 4.27
N THR A 73 8.36 -1.77 4.42
CA THR A 73 7.37 -2.69 4.96
C THR A 73 6.34 -3.02 3.90
N LEU A 74 6.05 -4.32 3.73
CA LEU A 74 5.05 -4.80 2.78
C LEU A 74 3.64 -4.34 3.22
N MET A 75 2.85 -3.84 2.28
CA MET A 75 1.44 -3.52 2.51
C MET A 75 0.58 -4.78 2.31
N GLU A 76 0.32 -5.50 3.40
CA GLU A 76 -0.49 -6.73 3.37
C GLU A 76 -1.89 -6.52 2.76
N ALA A 77 -2.47 -5.33 2.91
CA ALA A 77 -3.79 -4.99 2.33
C ALA A 77 -3.85 -5.09 0.80
N LEU A 78 -2.71 -4.99 0.10
CA LEU A 78 -2.61 -5.07 -1.36
C LEU A 78 -1.91 -6.33 -1.86
N LYS A 79 -1.53 -7.27 -0.98
CA LYS A 79 -0.76 -8.47 -1.34
C LYS A 79 -1.41 -9.33 -2.44
N ASP A 80 -2.75 -9.42 -2.42
CA ASP A 80 -3.51 -10.20 -3.39
C ASP A 80 -4.09 -9.34 -4.54
N LYS A 81 -3.67 -8.07 -4.63
CA LYS A 81 -4.11 -7.11 -5.64
C LYS A 81 -3.02 -6.92 -6.69
N GLN A 82 -3.45 -6.71 -7.93
CA GLN A 82 -2.53 -6.41 -9.02
C GLN A 82 -2.33 -4.90 -9.10
N VAL A 83 -1.39 -4.38 -8.31
CA VAL A 83 -1.02 -2.95 -8.35
C VAL A 83 -0.31 -2.65 -9.66
N LYS A 84 -0.75 -1.60 -10.35
CA LYS A 84 -0.26 -1.24 -11.69
C LYS A 84 0.52 0.07 -11.73
N SER A 85 0.15 1.03 -10.90
CA SER A 85 0.89 2.28 -10.77
C SER A 85 0.72 2.88 -9.38
N ILE A 86 1.75 3.60 -8.91
CA ILE A 86 1.79 4.19 -7.58
C ILE A 86 2.12 5.68 -7.66
N ALA A 87 1.56 6.49 -6.76
CA ALA A 87 1.84 7.91 -6.66
C ALA A 87 1.84 8.36 -5.21
N CYS A 88 2.75 9.28 -4.86
CA CYS A 88 2.83 9.87 -3.54
C CYS A 88 2.64 11.38 -3.64
N GLY A 89 1.73 11.92 -2.83
CA GLY A 89 1.62 13.35 -2.58
C GLY A 89 2.40 13.76 -1.33
N THR A 90 2.21 14.99 -0.87
CA THR A 90 2.85 15.50 0.36
C THR A 90 2.53 14.60 1.57
N ASN A 91 1.26 14.21 1.70
CA ASN A 91 0.71 13.57 2.90
C ASN A 91 -0.14 12.32 2.62
N PHE A 92 -0.14 11.81 1.39
CA PHE A 92 -0.93 10.65 1.00
C PHE A 92 -0.17 9.79 -0.01
N THR A 93 -0.57 8.52 -0.08
CA THR A 93 -0.14 7.56 -1.10
C THR A 93 -1.36 7.11 -1.87
N ALA A 94 -1.24 6.95 -3.19
CA ALA A 94 -2.28 6.41 -4.05
C ALA A 94 -1.70 5.26 -4.87
N ALA A 95 -2.52 4.26 -5.18
CA ALA A 95 -2.13 3.10 -5.97
C ALA A 95 -3.30 2.69 -6.85
N ILE A 96 -3.06 2.55 -8.15
CA ILE A 96 -4.04 2.05 -9.11
C ILE A 96 -3.91 0.53 -9.17
N CYS A 97 -5.00 -0.18 -8.93
CA CYS A 97 -5.04 -1.63 -8.96
C CYS A 97 -5.91 -2.11 -10.14
N LEU A 98 -5.45 -3.16 -10.82
CA LEU A 98 -6.29 -3.86 -11.78
C LEU A 98 -7.31 -4.71 -11.04
N HIS A 99 -8.57 -4.56 -11.44
CA HIS A 99 -9.66 -5.35 -10.90
C HIS A 99 -9.58 -6.77 -11.48
N LYS A 100 -9.33 -7.77 -10.64
CA LYS A 100 -9.55 -9.17 -11.04
C LYS A 100 -11.05 -9.40 -11.10
N TRP A 101 -11.63 -9.41 -12.30
CA TRP A 101 -12.93 -10.04 -12.52
C TRP A 101 -12.77 -11.52 -12.16
N ALA A 102 -13.49 -11.98 -11.15
CA ALA A 102 -13.63 -13.42 -10.93
C ALA A 102 -14.85 -13.89 -11.74
N SER A 103 -14.59 -14.70 -12.76
CA SER A 103 -15.63 -15.53 -13.37
C SER A 103 -15.88 -16.70 -12.40
N GLY A 104 -16.90 -16.64 -11.56
CA GLY A 104 -17.19 -17.76 -10.66
C GLY A 104 -18.33 -17.49 -9.69
N VAL A 105 -19.20 -18.47 -9.54
CA VAL A 105 -20.52 -18.49 -8.87
C VAL A 105 -20.47 -18.29 -7.34
N ASP A 106 -19.37 -17.79 -6.75
CA ASP A 106 -19.13 -17.86 -5.30
C ASP A 106 -18.85 -16.50 -4.60
N GLN A 107 -19.19 -15.37 -5.23
CA GLN A 107 -18.84 -14.03 -4.72
C GLN A 107 -19.96 -13.27 -4.00
N SER A 108 -20.94 -13.96 -3.45
CA SER A 108 -21.95 -13.28 -2.65
C SER A 108 -21.49 -13.05 -1.21
N MET A 109 -20.33 -13.49 -0.72
CA MET A 109 -20.04 -13.43 0.73
C MET A 109 -19.12 -12.27 1.14
N CYS A 110 -19.48 -11.53 2.20
CA CYS A 110 -18.62 -10.51 2.80
C CYS A 110 -17.42 -11.14 3.53
N SER A 111 -16.20 -10.65 3.31
CA SER A 111 -14.98 -11.18 3.95
C SER A 111 -14.94 -11.00 5.48
N GLY A 112 -15.67 -10.02 6.02
CA GLY A 112 -15.74 -9.78 7.47
C GLY A 112 -16.79 -10.67 8.16
N CYS A 113 -18.06 -10.52 7.77
CA CYS A 113 -19.18 -11.19 8.44
C CYS A 113 -19.64 -12.49 7.77
N ARG A 114 -19.05 -12.88 6.63
CA ARG A 114 -19.41 -14.08 5.84
C ARG A 114 -20.89 -14.17 5.46
N LEU A 115 -21.58 -13.02 5.34
CA LEU A 115 -22.98 -12.99 4.92
C LEU A 115 -23.13 -12.77 3.41
N PRO A 116 -24.15 -13.37 2.77
CA PRO A 116 -24.50 -13.13 1.38
C PRO A 116 -24.89 -11.67 1.10
N PHE A 117 -24.42 -11.10 -0.01
CA PHE A 117 -24.82 -9.80 -0.54
C PHE A 117 -26.18 -9.98 -1.25
N ASN A 118 -27.27 -9.53 -0.61
CA ASN A 118 -28.59 -9.55 -1.22
C ASN A 118 -28.72 -8.42 -2.27
N PHE A 119 -28.84 -8.81 -3.53
CA PHE A 119 -29.28 -8.09 -4.74
C PHE A 119 -28.99 -6.56 -4.92
N LYS A 120 -28.13 -6.30 -5.92
CA LYS A 120 -27.92 -5.10 -6.77
C LYS A 120 -27.42 -3.76 -6.14
N LYS A 121 -26.09 -3.60 -6.31
CA LYS A 121 -25.31 -2.36 -6.59
C LYS A 121 -25.36 -1.20 -5.57
N LYS A 122 -24.35 -1.18 -4.68
CA LYS A 122 -23.26 -0.18 -4.73
C LYS A 122 -21.97 -0.85 -4.27
N ARG A 123 -20.95 -0.77 -5.14
CA ARG A 123 -19.63 -1.43 -5.08
C ARG A 123 -19.07 -1.57 -3.64
N HIS A 124 -18.96 -2.81 -3.16
CA HIS A 124 -18.09 -3.25 -2.05
C HIS A 124 -18.39 -2.82 -0.60
N ASN A 125 -19.56 -2.26 -0.27
CA ASN A 125 -19.91 -1.96 1.12
C ASN A 125 -20.82 -3.05 1.71
N CYS A 126 -20.37 -3.74 2.76
CA CYS A 126 -21.26 -4.55 3.58
C CYS A 126 -21.93 -3.66 4.63
N TYR A 127 -23.25 -3.47 4.51
CA TYR A 127 -24.05 -2.67 5.44
C TYR A 127 -24.11 -3.26 6.86
N ASN A 128 -23.77 -4.54 7.04
CA ASN A 128 -23.85 -5.20 8.35
C ASN A 128 -22.57 -5.10 9.18
N CYS A 129 -21.39 -4.98 8.54
CA CYS A 129 -20.12 -4.84 9.25
C CYS A 129 -19.41 -3.50 8.98
N GLY A 130 -20.01 -2.60 8.19
CA GLY A 130 -19.53 -1.25 7.97
C GLY A 130 -18.12 -1.15 7.40
N LEU A 131 -17.58 -2.24 6.84
CA LEU A 131 -16.22 -2.28 6.28
C LEU A 131 -16.18 -1.45 5.00
N VAL A 132 -15.98 -0.15 5.18
CA VAL A 132 -15.44 0.70 4.14
C VAL A 132 -13.96 0.37 4.09
N PHE A 133 -13.49 -0.21 2.99
CA PHE A 133 -12.06 -0.18 2.67
C PHE A 133 -11.65 1.27 2.39
N VAL A 134 -11.62 2.12 3.42
CA VAL A 134 -10.81 3.34 3.42
C VAL A 134 -9.47 2.96 4.01
N VAL A 135 -8.67 2.24 3.24
CA VAL A 135 -7.25 2.57 3.30
C VAL A 135 -7.17 3.91 2.58
N HIS A 136 -6.54 4.93 3.17
CA HIS A 136 -6.25 6.22 2.53
C HIS A 136 -5.27 6.02 1.35
N VAL A 137 -5.73 5.28 0.35
CA VAL A 137 -5.11 4.97 -0.92
C VAL A 137 -6.25 5.08 -1.90
N ALA A 138 -6.29 6.19 -2.64
CA ALA A 138 -7.28 6.38 -3.69
C ALA A 138 -6.99 5.41 -4.84
N ALA A 139 -7.39 4.15 -4.67
CA ALA A 139 -7.43 3.17 -5.75
C ALA A 139 -8.65 3.49 -6.63
N LYS A 140 -8.43 4.33 -7.64
CA LYS A 140 -9.40 4.52 -8.71
C LYS A 140 -9.33 3.31 -9.64
N ASN A 141 -10.39 2.52 -9.69
CA ASN A 141 -10.58 1.48 -10.69
C ASN A 141 -10.83 2.16 -12.05
N LEU A 142 -10.03 1.86 -13.06
CA LEU A 142 -10.35 2.12 -14.47
C LEU A 142 -11.20 0.96 -15.01
#